data_AF-A0A0M9WP85-F1
#
_entry.id   AF-A0A0M9WP85-F1
#
_cell.length_a   1.000
_cell.length_b   1.000
_cell.length_c   1.000
_cell.angle_alpha   90.00
_cell.angle_beta   90.00
_cell.angle_gamma   90.00
#
_symmetry.space_group_name_H-M   'P 1'
#
loop_
_entity.id
_entity.type
_entity.pdbx_description
1 polymer ?
#
loop_
_entity_poly.entity_id
_entity_poly.type
_entity_poly.pdbx_seq_one_letter_code
_entity_poly.pdbx_strand_id
1 'polypeptide(L)' 'MSHIVTAPLVGVNGVDGKVKYLYRGTLVPSDVSKDDIERLVADGLIESAGADDPAPKSTTRKTAGSKSDSTAAEPGREN' A
#
# COMPACT_ATOMS: atom_id res chain seq x y z
N MET A 1 11.98 -14.45 4.38
CA MET A 1 11.64 -13.63 5.56
C MET A 1 10.81 -12.47 5.06
N SER A 2 9.70 -12.18 5.72
CA SER A 2 8.82 -11.07 5.33
C SER A 2 9.31 -9.81 6.02
N HIS A 3 9.35 -8.66 5.33
CA HIS A 3 9.70 -7.39 5.93
C HIS A 3 8.44 -6.51 6.06
N ILE A 4 8.39 -5.67 7.08
CA ILE A 4 7.33 -4.69 7.30
C ILE A 4 7.89 -3.28 7.20
N VAL A 5 7.15 -2.38 6.58
CA VAL A 5 7.56 -0.98 6.48
C VAL A 5 7.34 -0.27 7.82
N THR A 6 8.38 0.34 8.36
CA THR A 6 8.33 1.10 9.63
C THR A 6 8.21 2.60 9.38
N ALA A 7 8.77 3.08 8.27
CA ALA A 7 8.68 4.48 7.86
C ALA A 7 7.27 4.86 7.36
N PRO A 8 6.89 6.16 7.42
CA PRO A 8 5.56 6.61 6.98
C PRO A 8 5.23 6.26 5.52
N LEU A 9 6.23 6.38 4.65
CA LEU A 9 6.14 6.12 3.22
C LEU A 9 7.52 5.73 2.69
N VAL A 10 7.58 4.66 1.89
CA VAL A 10 8.81 4.16 1.26
C VAL A 10 8.54 3.93 -0.23
N GLY A 11 9.39 4.46 -1.09
CA GLY A 11 9.39 4.14 -2.52
C GLY A 11 10.34 2.97 -2.77
N VAL A 12 9.86 1.91 -3.41
CA VAL A 12 10.66 0.74 -3.80
C VAL A 12 10.56 0.50 -5.29
N ASN A 13 11.66 0.10 -5.92
CA ASN A 13 11.62 -0.32 -7.32
C ASN A 13 11.13 -1.76 -7.40
N GLY A 14 9.98 -1.97 -8.04
CA GLY A 14 9.51 -3.31 -8.38
C GLY A 14 10.32 -3.88 -9.55
N VAL A 15 10.29 -5.20 -9.72
CA VAL A 15 10.96 -5.87 -10.87
C VAL A 15 10.38 -5.42 -12.22
N ASP A 16 9.17 -4.88 -12.23
CA ASP A 16 8.51 -4.27 -13.39
C ASP A 16 9.17 -2.95 -13.85
N GLY A 17 10.20 -2.46 -13.16
CA GLY A 17 10.83 -1.16 -13.40
C GLY A 17 9.99 0.05 -12.94
N LYS A 18 8.89 -0.22 -12.23
CA LYS A 18 8.00 0.82 -11.68
C LYS A 18 8.27 1.05 -10.21
N VAL A 19 8.22 2.32 -9.79
CA VAL A 19 8.27 2.70 -8.38
C VAL A 19 6.93 2.36 -7.73
N LYS A 20 6.98 1.54 -6.68
CA LYS A 20 5.85 1.18 -5.83
C LYS A 20 6.00 1.93 -4.51
N TYR A 21 4.92 2.54 -4.03
CA TYR A 21 4.92 3.24 -2.74
C TYR A 21 4.27 2.37 -1.67
N LEU A 22 5.02 2.09 -0.61
CA LEU A 22 4.58 1.27 0.51
C LEU A 22 4.40 2.16 1.74
N TYR A 23 3.28 2.00 2.42
CA TYR A 23 2.99 2.74 3.65
C TYR A 23 3.44 1.96 4.87
N ARG A 24 3.63 2.66 5.98
CA ARG A 24 3.90 2.05 7.28
C ARG A 24 2.93 0.91 7.60
N GLY A 25 3.46 -0.20 8.09
CA GLY A 25 2.71 -1.40 8.44
C GLY A 25 2.41 -2.33 7.27
N THR A 26 2.77 -1.94 6.04
CA THR A 26 2.58 -2.79 4.86
C THR A 26 3.71 -3.82 4.78
N LEU A 27 3.38 -5.04 4.36
CA LEU A 27 4.38 -6.04 4.03
C LEU A 27 5.11 -5.65 2.74
N VAL A 28 6.43 -5.72 2.78
CA VAL A 28 7.27 -5.50 1.60
C VAL A 28 7.07 -6.70 0.66
N PRO A 29 6.63 -6.47 -0.59
CA PRO A 29 6.46 -7.54 -1.55
C PRO A 29 7.81 -8.16 -1.92
N SER A 30 7.82 -9.46 -2.21
CA SER A 30 9.00 -10.20 -2.69
C SER A 30 9.47 -9.77 -4.09
N ASP A 31 8.76 -8.82 -4.69
CA ASP A 31 9.00 -8.21 -5.99
C ASP A 31 10.03 -7.06 -5.93
N VAL A 32 10.67 -6.87 -4.77
CA VAL A 32 11.74 -5.89 -4.53
C VAL A 32 13.08 -6.61 -4.55
N SER A 33 14.07 -6.00 -5.19
CA SER A 33 15.43 -6.54 -5.27
C SER A 33 16.08 -6.68 -3.89
N LYS A 34 16.96 -7.67 -3.71
CA LYS A 34 17.66 -7.89 -2.44
C LYS A 34 18.55 -6.71 -2.03
N ASP A 35 19.23 -6.07 -2.99
CA ASP A 35 20.05 -4.87 -2.74
C ASP A 35 19.21 -3.72 -2.15
N ASP A 36 18.01 -3.50 -2.70
CA ASP A 36 17.05 -2.53 -2.16
C ASP A 36 16.57 -2.93 -0.76
N ILE A 37 16.23 -4.20 -0.53
CA ILE A 37 15.84 -4.68 0.81
C ILE A 37 16.94 -4.39 1.84
N GLU A 38 18.20 -4.70 1.51
CA GLU A 38 19.34 -4.48 2.41
C GLU A 38 19.56 -2.99 2.70
N ARG A 39 19.46 -2.13 1.67
CA ARG A 39 19.50 -0.66 1.85
C ARG A 39 18.37 -0.17 2.75
N LEU A 40 17.13 -0.58 2.48
CA LEU A 40 15.96 -0.16 3.25
C LEU A 40 16.03 -0.61 4.72
N VAL A 41 16.62 -1.78 5.00
CA VAL A 41 16.87 -2.24 6.37
C VAL A 41 17.97 -1.39 7.02
N ALA A 42 19.07 -1.11 6.31
CA ALA A 42 20.17 -0.29 6.82
C ALA A 42 19.74 1.16 7.13
N ASP A 43 18.83 1.71 6.32
CA ASP A 43 18.21 3.03 6.53
C ASP A 43 17.10 3.01 7.59
N GLY A 44 16.76 1.83 8.14
CA GLY A 44 15.72 1.68 9.17
C GLY A 44 14.29 1.94 8.66
N LEU A 45 14.08 1.86 7.34
CA LEU A 45 12.80 2.11 6.69
C LEU A 45 11.87 0.89 6.71
N ILE A 46 12.46 -0.31 6.79
CA ILE A 46 11.75 -1.59 6.91
C ILE A 46 12.42 -2.47 7.98
N GLU A 47 11.65 -3.37 8.58
CA GLU A 47 12.12 -4.31 9.61
C GLU A 47 11.68 -5.75 9.30
N SER A 48 12.34 -6.76 9.87
CA SER A 48 11.97 -8.16 9.68
C SER A 48 10.72 -8.48 10.49
N ALA A 49 9.63 -8.89 9.83
CA ALA A 49 8.41 -9.35 10.48
C ALA A 49 8.70 -10.68 11.20
N GLY A 50 9.04 -10.60 12.48
CA GLY A 50 9.54 -11.72 13.29
C GLY A 50 10.52 -11.30 14.39
N ALA A 51 11.09 -10.09 14.30
CA ALA A 51 11.63 -9.41 15.47
C ALA A 51 10.46 -8.79 16.27
N ASP A 52 10.54 -8.90 17.58
CA ASP A 52 9.54 -8.55 18.58
C ASP A 52 9.20 -7.03 18.56
N ASP A 53 8.21 -6.58 17.77
CA ASP A 53 7.62 -5.22 17.91
C ASP A 53 6.17 -5.15 17.34
N PRO A 54 5.22 -4.49 18.04
CA PRO A 54 3.79 -4.69 17.83
C PRO A 54 3.31 -4.11 16.50
N ALA A 55 2.60 -4.95 15.74
CA ALA A 55 1.88 -4.58 14.54
C ALA A 55 1.18 -3.21 14.70
N PRO A 56 1.52 -2.19 13.88
CA PRO A 56 0.76 -0.96 13.90
C PRO A 56 -0.64 -1.34 13.44
N LYS A 57 -1.63 -1.07 14.30
CA LYS A 57 -3.05 -1.28 14.01
C LYS A 57 -3.34 -0.61 12.67
N SER A 58 -3.50 -1.41 11.62
CA SER A 58 -4.15 -0.98 10.39
C SER A 58 -5.52 -0.49 10.80
N THR A 59 -5.67 0.82 10.96
CA THR A 59 -6.97 1.44 11.02
C THR A 59 -7.59 1.22 9.64
N THR A 60 -8.39 0.15 9.58
CA THR A 60 -9.41 -0.09 8.57
C THR A 60 -10.00 1.25 8.12
N ARG A 61 -9.61 1.73 6.94
CA ARG A 61 -10.42 2.71 6.22
C ARG A 61 -11.63 1.97 5.65
N LYS A 62 -12.63 1.75 6.50
CA LYS A 62 -14.02 1.73 6.07
C LYS A 62 -14.44 3.18 5.87
N THR A 63 -14.50 3.60 4.62
CA THR A 63 -15.36 4.68 4.09
C THR A 63 -15.46 4.37 2.60
N ALA A 64 -16.46 3.56 2.20
CA ALA A 64 -17.81 4.00 1.85
C ALA A 64 -17.78 5.00 0.70
N GLY A 65 -18.02 4.50 -0.51
CA GLY A 65 -18.08 5.30 -1.73
C GLY A 65 -18.25 4.43 -2.97
N SER A 66 -19.18 3.46 -2.93
CA SER A 66 -19.78 2.97 -4.17
C SER A 66 -20.39 4.17 -4.89
N LYS A 67 -19.73 4.60 -5.98
CA LYS A 67 -20.41 5.11 -7.17
C LYS A 67 -21.64 4.24 -7.44
N SER A 68 -22.82 4.70 -7.81
CA SER A 68 -23.34 6.03 -8.08
C SER A 68 -24.85 5.78 -8.17
N ASP A 69 -25.65 6.44 -7.32
CA ASP A 69 -27.08 6.55 -7.56
C ASP A 69 -27.45 8.03 -7.69
N SER A 70 -28.37 8.29 -8.64
CA SER A 70 -29.10 9.52 -8.92
C SER A 70 -28.45 10.59 -9.82
N THR A 71 -28.81 10.55 -11.12
CA THR A 71 -29.43 11.62 -11.95
C THR A 71 -29.51 11.11 -13.40
N ALA A 72 -30.60 11.16 -14.17
CA ALA A 72 -31.93 11.73 -14.00
C ALA A 72 -32.86 11.02 -15.02
N ALA A 73 -34.13 10.86 -14.65
CA ALA A 73 -35.19 10.51 -15.58
C ALA A 73 -35.49 11.72 -16.49
N GLU A 74 -35.44 11.54 -17.80
CA GLU A 74 -35.99 12.47 -18.78
C GLU A 74 -37.17 11.76 -19.48
N PRO A 75 -38.42 12.25 -19.33
CA PRO A 75 -39.56 11.74 -20.10
C PRO A 75 -39.68 12.55 -21.38
N GLY A 76 -39.19 12.02 -22.50
CA GLY A 76 -39.36 12.58 -23.84
C GLY A 76 -40.19 11.66 -24.73
N ARG A 77 -41.52 11.76 -24.64
CA ARG A 77 -42.50 11.19 -25.60
C ARG A 77 -42.92 12.33 -26.54
N GLU A 78 -42.32 12.46 -27.73
CA GLU A 78 -42.83 13.16 -28.95
C GLU A 78 -41.91 12.66 -30.10
N ASN A 79 -42.31 12.16 -31.27
CA ASN A 79 -43.50 12.23 -32.11
C ASN A 79 -43.55 10.97 -33.01
#